data_AF-X1CK86-F1
#
_entry.id   AF-X1CK86-F1
#
_cell.length_a   1.000
_cell.length_b   1.000
_cell.length_c   1.000
_cell.angle_alpha   90.00
_cell.angle_beta   90.00
_cell.angle_gamma   90.00
#
_symmetry.space_group_name_H-M   'P 1'
#
loop_
_entity.id
_entity.type
_entity.pdbx_description
1 polymer ?
#
loop_
_entity_poly.entity_id
_entity_poly.type
_entity_poly.pdbx_seq_one_letter_code
_entity_poly.pdbx_strand_id
1 'polypeptide(L)'
;MIPFFRKIRKKMADDNRPIKYMRYAIGEIILVVIGILIALQINTWKEEQKSKKVEFVILTELKKNIEADILELDSTLTSINHRIRSSKIVLKSLSNNDSYYDSLNSHFGWAMVYDEMSFHTGAYESLKSSGSQLINDESLRFEISNYYDFSITSTEKSFREIRDDFY
;
A
#
# COMPACT_ATOMS: atom_id res chain seq x y z
N MET A 1 5.95 -45.80 13.04
CA MET A 1 5.01 -46.28 14.08
C MET A 1 5.84 -46.75 15.28
N ILE A 2 5.71 -46.10 16.43
CA ILE A 2 6.53 -46.38 17.62
C ILE A 2 6.29 -47.85 18.04
N PRO A 3 7.34 -48.67 18.26
CA PRO A 3 7.22 -50.12 18.49
C PRO A 3 6.39 -50.48 19.74
N PHE A 4 6.20 -49.52 20.63
CA PHE A 4 5.34 -49.59 21.81
C PHE A 4 3.88 -49.88 21.46
N PHE A 5 3.28 -49.13 20.53
CA PHE A 5 1.89 -49.32 20.12
C PHE A 5 1.68 -50.64 19.35
N ARG A 6 2.73 -51.12 18.64
CA ARG A 6 2.70 -52.41 17.93
C ARG A 6 2.57 -53.60 18.90
N LYS A 7 3.30 -53.59 20.02
CA LYS A 7 3.22 -54.66 21.03
C LYS A 7 1.86 -54.70 21.73
N ILE A 8 1.27 -53.52 21.99
CA ILE A 8 -0.04 -53.40 22.65
C ILE A 8 -1.17 -53.94 21.74
N ARG A 9 -1.15 -53.62 20.44
CA ARG A 9 -2.15 -54.16 19.48
C ARG A 9 -2.09 -55.68 19.37
N LYS A 10 -0.88 -56.25 19.27
CA LYS A 10 -0.70 -57.70 19.17
C LYS A 10 -1.28 -58.43 20.39
N LYS A 11 -0.99 -57.92 21.60
CA LYS A 11 -1.48 -58.49 22.86
C LYS A 11 -3.00 -58.39 23.06
N MET A 12 -3.66 -57.38 22.46
CA MET A 12 -5.11 -57.20 22.55
C MET A 12 -5.90 -57.94 21.46
N ALA A 13 -5.29 -58.19 20.30
CA ALA A 13 -5.87 -59.02 19.24
C ALA A 13 -5.91 -60.51 19.63
N ASP A 14 -4.87 -61.00 20.32
CA ASP A 14 -4.80 -62.37 20.83
C ASP A 14 -5.81 -62.64 21.98
N ASP A 15 -6.35 -61.58 22.61
CA ASP A 15 -7.20 -61.66 23.81
C ASP A 15 -8.73 -61.71 23.52
N ASN A 16 -9.16 -61.77 22.25
CA ASN A 16 -10.58 -61.81 21.82
C ASN A 16 -11.46 -60.64 22.36
N ARG A 17 -10.88 -59.43 22.55
CA ARG A 17 -11.57 -58.24 23.10
C ARG A 17 -11.70 -57.08 22.09
N PRO A 18 -12.53 -57.22 21.04
CA PRO A 18 -12.63 -56.23 19.95
C PRO A 18 -13.08 -54.84 20.42
N ILE A 19 -13.93 -54.76 21.45
CA ILE A 19 -14.40 -53.48 22.00
C ILE A 19 -13.26 -52.67 22.66
N LYS A 20 -12.31 -53.34 23.33
CA LYS A 20 -11.14 -52.65 23.92
C LYS A 20 -10.19 -52.16 22.84
N TYR A 21 -9.97 -52.95 21.80
CA TYR A 21 -9.15 -52.58 20.65
C TYR A 21 -9.71 -51.34 19.92
N MET A 22 -11.02 -51.30 19.69
CA MET A 22 -11.69 -50.18 19.02
C MET A 22 -11.54 -48.86 19.80
N ARG A 23 -11.71 -48.88 21.13
CA ARG A 23 -11.51 -47.69 21.99
C ARG A 23 -10.07 -47.16 21.93
N TYR A 24 -9.08 -48.05 21.91
CA TYR A 24 -7.67 -47.67 21.80
C TYR A 24 -7.32 -47.11 20.41
N ALA A 25 -7.84 -47.70 19.34
CA ALA A 25 -7.62 -47.22 17.98
C ALA A 25 -8.22 -45.83 17.76
N ILE A 26 -9.40 -45.56 18.33
CA ILE A 26 -10.02 -44.22 18.31
C ILE A 26 -9.12 -43.21 19.04
N GLY A 27 -8.59 -43.56 20.21
CA GLY A 27 -7.65 -42.70 20.94
C GLY A 27 -6.37 -42.38 20.15
N GLU A 28 -5.82 -43.37 19.42
CA GLU A 28 -4.65 -43.18 18.56
C GLU A 28 -4.95 -42.24 17.39
N ILE A 29 -6.12 -42.40 16.75
CA ILE A 29 -6.57 -41.49 15.68
C ILE A 29 -6.73 -40.07 16.21
N ILE A 30 -7.38 -39.88 17.36
CA ILE A 30 -7.56 -38.56 17.98
C ILE A 30 -6.20 -37.90 18.28
N LEU A 31 -5.25 -38.65 18.83
CA LEU A 31 -3.89 -38.15 19.10
C LEU A 31 -3.16 -37.73 17.82
N VAL A 32 -3.26 -38.51 16.75
CA VAL A 32 -2.67 -38.18 15.45
C VAL A 32 -3.33 -36.92 14.88
N VAL A 33 -4.66 -36.82 14.94
CA VAL A 33 -5.41 -35.65 14.46
C VAL A 33 -5.01 -34.40 15.24
N ILE A 34 -4.91 -34.46 16.56
CA ILE A 34 -4.43 -33.33 17.39
C ILE A 34 -3.01 -32.92 16.97
N GLY A 35 -2.11 -33.89 16.75
CA GLY A 35 -0.75 -33.61 16.28
C GLY A 35 -0.72 -32.89 14.93
N ILE A 36 -1.54 -33.33 13.97
CA ILE A 36 -1.67 -32.70 12.65
C ILE A 36 -2.24 -31.29 12.76
N LEU A 37 -3.29 -31.09 13.56
CA LEU A 37 -3.91 -29.79 13.77
C LEU A 37 -2.95 -28.79 14.40
N ILE A 38 -2.18 -29.20 15.42
CA ILE A 38 -1.15 -28.35 16.03
C ILE A 38 -0.07 -27.99 14.99
N ALA A 39 0.40 -28.96 14.21
CA ALA A 39 1.39 -28.70 13.16
C ALA A 39 0.87 -27.71 12.10
N LEU A 40 -0.39 -27.88 11.68
CA LEU A 40 -1.07 -26.97 10.77
C LEU A 40 -1.17 -25.57 11.38
N GLN A 41 -1.59 -25.47 12.65
CA GLN A 41 -1.76 -24.20 13.35
C GLN A 41 -0.44 -23.42 13.48
N ILE A 42 0.65 -24.11 13.81
CA ILE A 42 1.99 -23.50 13.89
C ILE A 42 2.41 -22.98 12.51
N ASN A 43 2.16 -23.75 11.45
CA ASN A 43 2.49 -23.34 10.08
C ASN A 43 1.66 -22.11 9.65
N THR A 44 0.35 -22.11 9.90
CA THR A 44 -0.53 -20.98 9.61
C THR A 44 -0.09 -19.73 10.38
N TRP A 45 0.21 -19.85 11.67
CA TRP A 45 0.68 -18.72 12.47
C TRP A 45 1.99 -18.13 11.95
N LYS A 46 2.93 -18.97 11.51
CA LYS A 46 4.19 -18.52 10.91
C LYS A 46 3.96 -17.75 9.61
N GLU A 47 3.07 -18.23 8.75
CA GLU A 47 2.71 -17.54 7.50
C GLU A 47 1.97 -16.21 7.77
N GLU A 48 1.07 -16.16 8.75
CA GLU A 48 0.42 -14.90 9.16
C GLU A 48 1.43 -13.86 9.66
N GLN A 49 2.42 -14.26 10.47
CA GLN A 49 3.48 -13.35 10.93
C GLN A 49 4.33 -12.84 9.78
N LYS A 50 4.64 -13.70 8.81
CA LYS A 50 5.37 -13.31 7.60
C LYS A 50 4.55 -12.32 6.76
N SER A 51 3.26 -12.57 6.59
CA SER A 51 2.33 -11.68 5.89
C SER A 51 2.26 -10.30 6.54
N LYS A 52 2.06 -10.24 7.87
CA LYS A 52 2.05 -8.97 8.64
C LYS A 52 3.34 -8.17 8.51
N LYS A 53 4.49 -8.85 8.44
CA LYS A 53 5.78 -8.16 8.24
C LYS A 53 5.86 -7.52 6.85
N VAL A 54 5.37 -8.20 5.82
CA VAL A 54 5.32 -7.66 4.45
C VAL A 54 4.36 -6.48 4.38
N GLU A 55 3.17 -6.61 4.94
CA GLU A 55 2.18 -5.53 5.05
C GLU A 55 2.78 -4.28 5.70
N PHE A 56 3.44 -4.44 6.85
CA PHE A 56 4.08 -3.33 7.56
C PHE A 56 5.14 -2.61 6.73
N VAL A 57 5.97 -3.36 6.00
CA VAL A 57 7.01 -2.77 5.14
C VAL A 57 6.38 -1.95 4.02
N ILE A 58 5.38 -2.51 3.32
CA ILE A 58 4.69 -1.81 2.23
C ILE A 58 3.98 -0.56 2.74
N LEU A 59 3.23 -0.65 3.84
CA LEU A 59 2.54 0.51 4.43
C LEU A 59 3.53 1.60 4.87
N THR A 60 4.70 1.21 5.37
CA THR A 60 5.76 2.17 5.73
C THR A 60 6.32 2.88 4.50
N GLU A 61 6.48 2.17 3.39
CA GLU A 61 6.96 2.75 2.13
C GLU A 61 5.92 3.68 1.50
N LEU A 62 4.65 3.25 1.45
CA LEU A 62 3.53 4.09 1.00
C LEU A 62 3.44 5.38 1.83
N LYS A 63 3.56 5.27 3.15
CA LYS A 63 3.56 6.43 4.03
C LYS A 63 4.69 7.41 3.68
N LYS A 64 5.92 6.91 3.47
CA LYS A 64 7.06 7.76 3.10
C LYS A 64 6.85 8.46 1.76
N ASN A 65 6.30 7.75 0.78
CA ASN A 65 5.97 8.33 -0.53
C ASN A 65 4.95 9.46 -0.37
N ILE A 66 3.87 9.23 0.39
CA ILE A 66 2.85 10.26 0.66
C ILE A 66 3.44 11.46 1.40
N GLU A 67 4.31 11.23 2.40
CA GLU A 67 5.00 12.33 3.10
C GLU A 67 5.89 13.15 2.17
N ALA A 68 6.59 12.52 1.21
CA ALA A 68 7.37 13.20 0.21
C ALA A 68 6.48 13.99 -0.77
N ASP A 69 5.39 13.38 -1.24
CA ASP A 69 4.42 14.03 -2.12
C ASP A 69 3.82 15.28 -1.46
N ILE A 70 3.51 15.24 -0.16
CA ILE A 70 3.00 16.41 0.59
C ILE A 70 4.00 17.57 0.57
N LEU A 71 5.30 17.29 0.77
CA LEU A 71 6.32 18.34 0.75
C LEU A 71 6.47 18.96 -0.64
N GLU A 72 6.37 18.15 -1.69
CA GLU A 72 6.41 18.63 -3.07
C GLU A 72 5.17 19.45 -3.43
N LEU A 73 3.99 19.03 -2.95
CA LEU A 73 2.74 19.76 -3.08
C LEU A 73 2.81 21.14 -2.40
N ASP A 74 3.35 21.23 -1.18
CA ASP A 74 3.51 22.50 -0.46
C ASP A 74 4.46 23.47 -1.19
N SER A 75 5.57 22.94 -1.74
CA SER A 75 6.49 23.71 -2.57
C SER A 75 5.79 24.22 -3.84
N THR A 76 5.03 23.35 -4.50
CA THR A 76 4.27 23.68 -5.71
C THR A 76 3.21 24.75 -5.44
N LEU A 77 2.46 24.64 -4.33
CA LEU A 77 1.50 25.66 -3.91
C LEU A 77 2.17 27.01 -3.68
N THR A 78 3.38 27.04 -3.13
CA THR A 78 4.14 28.28 -2.94
C THR A 78 4.49 28.92 -4.30
N SER A 79 4.97 28.12 -5.25
CA SER A 79 5.26 28.57 -6.62
C SER A 79 4.02 29.10 -7.34
N ILE A 80 2.90 28.37 -7.27
CA ILE A 80 1.61 28.78 -7.85
C ILE A 80 1.16 30.12 -7.29
N ASN A 81 1.23 30.32 -5.97
CA ASN A 81 0.83 31.57 -5.33
C ASN A 81 1.69 32.75 -5.79
N HIS A 82 3.00 32.53 -5.93
CA HIS A 82 3.92 33.55 -6.43
C HIS A 82 3.69 33.89 -7.90
N ARG A 83 3.35 32.89 -8.73
CA ARG A 83 2.89 33.09 -10.11
C ARG A 83 1.61 33.90 -10.16
N ILE A 84 0.56 33.52 -9.43
CA ILE A 84 -0.71 34.26 -9.38
C ILE A 84 -0.47 35.73 -9.01
N ARG A 85 0.39 35.99 -8.03
CA ARG A 85 0.76 37.36 -7.63
C ARG A 85 1.44 38.11 -8.78
N SER A 86 2.41 37.48 -9.44
CA SER A 86 3.15 38.08 -10.55
C SER A 86 2.24 38.34 -11.76
N SER A 87 1.37 37.40 -12.12
CA SER A 87 0.38 37.56 -13.19
C SER A 87 -0.57 38.73 -12.92
N LYS A 88 -1.01 38.93 -11.66
CA LYS A 88 -1.84 40.09 -11.28
C LYS A 88 -1.10 41.42 -11.46
N ILE A 89 0.20 41.47 -11.14
CA ILE A 89 1.02 42.68 -11.31
C ILE A 89 1.19 42.99 -12.80
N VAL A 90 1.52 41.98 -13.61
CA VAL A 90 1.64 42.12 -15.07
C VAL A 90 0.32 42.59 -15.67
N LEU A 91 -0.81 41.95 -15.34
CA LEU A 91 -2.13 42.31 -15.82
C LEU A 91 -2.48 43.78 -15.50
N LYS A 92 -2.19 44.21 -14.27
CA LYS A 92 -2.44 45.60 -13.84
C LYS A 92 -1.58 46.59 -14.62
N SER A 93 -0.29 46.30 -14.79
CA SER A 93 0.64 47.15 -15.56
C SER A 93 0.19 47.31 -17.01
N LEU A 94 -0.24 46.21 -17.65
CA LEU A 94 -0.77 46.23 -19.02
C LEU A 94 -2.07 47.01 -19.11
N SER A 95 -2.98 46.84 -18.14
CA SER A 95 -4.28 47.51 -18.12
C SER A 95 -4.16 49.03 -17.93
N ASN A 96 -3.16 49.47 -17.17
CA ASN A 96 -2.86 50.88 -16.93
C ASN A 96 -2.02 51.53 -18.04
N ASN A 97 -1.51 50.73 -18.99
CA ASN A 97 -0.54 51.19 -19.99
C ASN A 97 0.73 51.79 -19.38
N ASP A 98 1.16 51.23 -18.23
CA ASP A 98 2.36 51.68 -17.53
C ASP A 98 3.61 51.43 -18.41
N SER A 99 4.58 52.35 -18.38
CA SER A 99 5.88 52.13 -19.02
C SER A 99 6.61 50.96 -18.35
N TYR A 100 7.39 50.20 -19.12
CA TYR A 100 8.19 49.11 -18.59
C TYR A 100 9.24 49.59 -17.57
N TYR A 101 9.49 48.79 -16.54
CA TYR A 101 10.54 49.00 -15.54
C TYR A 101 11.12 47.66 -15.06
N ASP A 102 12.37 47.66 -14.60
CA ASP A 102 13.18 46.44 -14.43
C ASP A 102 12.56 45.37 -13.52
N SER A 103 11.85 45.75 -12.45
CA SER A 103 11.21 44.77 -11.56
C SER A 103 10.04 44.04 -12.23
N LEU A 104 9.43 44.61 -13.27
CA LEU A 104 8.37 43.96 -14.05
C LEU A 104 8.89 42.74 -14.81
N ASN A 105 10.18 42.72 -15.19
CA ASN A 105 10.80 41.58 -15.87
C ASN A 105 10.67 40.28 -15.06
N SER A 106 10.93 40.37 -13.75
CA SER A 106 10.82 39.21 -12.86
C SER A 106 9.39 38.68 -12.80
N HIS A 107 8.40 39.57 -12.82
CA HIS A 107 6.99 39.19 -12.82
C HIS A 107 6.55 38.59 -14.15
N PHE A 108 7.07 39.06 -15.28
CA PHE A 108 6.87 38.40 -16.58
C PHE A 108 7.43 36.98 -16.59
N GLY A 109 8.66 36.80 -16.10
CA GLY A 109 9.28 35.48 -15.96
C GLY A 109 8.39 34.53 -15.16
N TRP A 110 8.00 34.93 -13.94
CA TRP A 110 7.14 34.12 -13.07
C TRP A 110 5.74 33.86 -13.63
N ALA A 111 5.17 34.80 -14.40
CA ALA A 111 3.87 34.64 -15.03
C ALA A 111 3.87 33.58 -16.15
N MET A 112 5.03 33.28 -16.74
CA MET A 112 5.19 32.33 -17.84
C MET A 112 5.68 30.94 -17.39
N VAL A 113 5.97 30.72 -16.11
CA VAL A 113 6.37 29.41 -15.58
C VAL A 113 5.14 28.52 -15.40
N TYR A 114 5.24 27.24 -15.76
CA TYR A 114 4.27 26.19 -15.41
C TYR A 114 4.92 25.17 -14.48
N ASP A 115 4.11 24.58 -13.61
CA ASP A 115 4.55 23.50 -12.72
C ASP A 115 4.11 22.17 -13.34
N GLU A 116 5.02 21.19 -13.36
CA GLU A 116 4.64 19.80 -13.57
C GLU A 116 4.53 19.12 -12.21
N MET A 117 3.52 18.25 -12.08
CA MET A 117 3.30 17.49 -10.86
C MET A 117 3.50 16.02 -11.16
N SER A 118 4.33 15.37 -10.35
CA SER A 118 4.54 13.92 -10.37
C SER A 118 4.40 13.37 -8.96
N PHE A 119 3.75 12.21 -8.82
CA PHE A 119 3.57 11.56 -7.54
C PHE A 119 4.45 10.31 -7.41
N HIS A 120 4.87 9.99 -6.19
CA HIS A 120 5.68 8.80 -5.91
C HIS A 120 4.81 7.53 -5.86
N THR A 121 4.63 6.88 -7.01
CA THR A 121 3.77 5.70 -7.16
C THR A 121 4.48 4.35 -6.97
N GLY A 122 5.82 4.32 -6.85
CA GLY A 122 6.61 3.09 -6.87
C GLY A 122 6.18 2.02 -5.85
N ALA A 123 5.90 2.42 -4.61
CA ALA A 123 5.42 1.51 -3.56
C ALA A 123 4.03 0.95 -3.86
N TYR A 124 3.15 1.76 -4.47
CA TYR A 124 1.81 1.35 -4.86
C TYR A 124 1.85 0.36 -6.04
N GLU A 125 2.69 0.62 -7.05
CA GLU A 125 2.88 -0.31 -8.17
C GLU A 125 3.49 -1.64 -7.72
N SER A 126 4.42 -1.60 -6.75
CA SER A 126 4.94 -2.81 -6.11
C SER A 126 3.86 -3.58 -5.35
N LEU A 127 2.97 -2.89 -4.64
CA LEU A 127 1.81 -3.52 -3.97
C LEU A 127 0.85 -4.14 -4.99
N LYS A 128 0.53 -3.43 -6.07
CA LYS A 128 -0.39 -3.86 -7.12
C LYS A 128 0.12 -5.12 -7.83
N SER A 129 1.42 -5.16 -8.13
CA SER A 129 2.08 -6.33 -8.73
C SER A 129 2.24 -7.51 -7.77
N SER A 130 2.49 -7.26 -6.48
CA SER A 130 2.63 -8.30 -5.45
C SER A 130 1.28 -8.85 -4.94
N GLY A 131 0.18 -8.14 -5.24
CA GLY A 131 -1.18 -8.48 -4.85
C GLY A 131 -1.68 -7.57 -3.73
N SER A 132 -2.77 -6.84 -3.99
CA SER A 132 -3.36 -5.91 -3.02
C SER A 132 -3.87 -6.58 -1.74
N GLN A 133 -4.10 -7.89 -1.76
CA GLN A 133 -4.52 -8.69 -0.59
C GLN A 133 -3.44 -8.80 0.50
N LEU A 134 -2.22 -8.30 0.25
CA LEU A 134 -1.19 -8.15 1.27
C LEU A 134 -1.60 -7.16 2.37
N ILE A 135 -2.48 -6.21 2.06
CA ILE A 135 -3.10 -5.35 3.06
C ILE A 135 -4.37 -6.05 3.54
N ASN A 136 -4.36 -6.47 4.81
CA ASN A 136 -5.45 -7.24 5.41
C ASN A 136 -6.69 -6.35 5.66
N ASP A 137 -6.46 -5.09 6.04
CA ASP A 137 -7.54 -4.12 6.25
C ASP A 137 -8.17 -3.72 4.90
N GLU A 138 -9.41 -4.16 4.68
CA GLU A 138 -10.12 -3.92 3.43
C GLU A 138 -10.45 -2.45 3.18
N SER A 139 -10.74 -1.71 4.25
CA SER A 139 -11.05 -0.29 4.17
C SER A 139 -9.79 0.48 3.80
N LEU A 140 -8.68 0.23 4.49
CA LEU A 140 -7.40 0.86 4.20
C LEU A 140 -6.93 0.55 2.78
N ARG A 141 -7.07 -0.72 2.36
CA ARG A 141 -6.73 -1.16 1.00
C ARG A 141 -7.55 -0.39 -0.05
N PHE A 142 -8.85 -0.21 0.18
CA PHE A 142 -9.70 0.58 -0.70
C PHE A 142 -9.27 2.05 -0.76
N GLU A 143 -9.01 2.68 0.39
CA GLU A 143 -8.57 4.09 0.46
C GLU A 143 -7.25 4.31 -0.28
N ILE A 144 -6.27 3.41 -0.10
CA ILE A 144 -4.99 3.44 -0.81
C ILE A 144 -5.23 3.34 -2.33
N SER A 145 -6.02 2.36 -2.78
CA SER A 145 -6.31 2.21 -4.20
C SER A 145 -7.04 3.41 -4.78
N ASN A 146 -8.02 3.96 -4.07
CA ASN A 146 -8.76 5.14 -4.50
C ASN A 146 -7.84 6.37 -4.63
N TYR A 147 -6.96 6.58 -3.67
CA TYR A 147 -5.98 7.67 -3.72
C TYR A 147 -5.06 7.56 -4.95
N TYR A 148 -4.43 6.40 -5.15
CA TYR A 148 -3.45 6.24 -6.23
C TYR A 148 -4.08 6.10 -7.62
N ASP A 149 -5.14 5.31 -7.79
CA ASP A 149 -5.72 5.09 -9.11
C ASP A 149 -6.60 6.27 -9.56
N PHE A 150 -7.25 6.99 -8.62
CA PHE A 150 -8.19 8.07 -8.96
C PHE A 150 -7.68 9.46 -8.57
N SER A 151 -7.40 9.72 -7.29
CA SER A 151 -7.08 11.08 -6.82
C SER A 151 -5.79 11.64 -7.45
N ILE A 152 -4.72 10.85 -7.48
CA ILE A 152 -3.45 11.22 -8.11
C ILE A 152 -3.65 11.41 -9.62
N THR A 153 -4.20 10.41 -10.31
CA THR A 153 -4.42 10.46 -11.77
C THR A 153 -5.24 11.68 -12.19
N SER A 154 -6.31 11.99 -11.44
CA SER A 154 -7.14 13.16 -11.69
C SER A 154 -6.35 14.46 -11.50
N THR A 155 -5.55 14.54 -10.43
CA THR A 155 -4.75 15.74 -10.13
C THR A 155 -3.70 15.98 -11.20
N GLU A 156 -2.91 14.97 -11.55
CA GLU A 156 -1.91 15.08 -12.63
C GLU A 156 -2.54 15.48 -13.96
N LYS A 157 -3.73 14.92 -14.28
CA LYS A 157 -4.45 15.28 -15.50
C LYS A 157 -4.83 16.77 -15.50
N SER A 158 -5.34 17.30 -14.40
CA SER A 158 -5.67 18.73 -14.29
C SER A 158 -4.44 19.63 -14.47
N PHE A 159 -3.27 19.24 -13.93
CA PHE A 159 -2.02 20.00 -14.16
C PHE A 159 -1.58 19.94 -15.62
N ARG A 160 -1.69 18.77 -16.27
CA ARG A 160 -1.37 18.63 -17.71
C ARG A 160 -2.29 19.47 -18.60
N GLU A 161 -3.61 19.46 -18.33
CA GLU A 161 -4.58 20.28 -19.08
C GLU A 161 -4.24 21.78 -18.98
N ILE A 162 -3.93 22.28 -17.78
CA ILE A 162 -3.50 23.66 -17.59
C ILE A 162 -2.25 23.95 -18.42
N ARG A 163 -1.23 23.08 -18.39
CA ARG A 163 0.00 23.29 -19.16
C ARG A 163 -0.29 23.33 -20.66
N ASP A 164 -1.09 22.40 -21.17
CA ASP A 164 -1.38 22.26 -22.59
C ASP A 164 -2.21 23.45 -23.13
N ASP A 165 -3.01 24.13 -22.30
CA ASP A 165 -3.71 25.37 -22.68
C ASP A 165 -2.77 26.57 -22.95
N PHE A 166 -1.53 26.54 -22.44
CA PHE A 166 -0.54 27.60 -22.67
C PHE A 166 0.34 27.39 -23.91
N TYR A 167 0.33 26.19 -24.50
CA TYR A 167 1.16 25.80 -25.66
C TYR A 167 0.34 25.66 -26.95
#